data_AF-X1DSQ5-F1
#
_entry.id   AF-X1DSQ5-F1
#
_cell.length_a   1.000
_cell.length_b   1.000
_cell.length_c   1.000
_cell.angle_alpha   90.00
_cell.angle_beta   90.00
_cell.angle_gamma   90.00
#
_symmetry.space_group_name_H-M   'P 1'
#
loop_
_entity.id
_entity.type
_entity.pdbx_description
1 polymer ?
#
loop_
_entity_poly.entity_id
_entity_poly.type
_entity_poly.pdbx_seq_one_letter_code
_entity_poly.pdbx_strand_id
1 'polypeptide(L)'
;PSPKKFKGKAGKQPGSTLLIKSIEFPQMPYKIVDLPGFGYMNSSSRRREEHIKKQLVIHIEKHHGDYFFSLVILNFLRIEDELKKYNLENNTSIPLTFELIKFLKEFDIPLLVILNKADKVSVFDKKRIISLLIDSAKDYGLNLVQITYEENKVHMKIPYLEFSAIKRTNLDKLKRIIKVFLQKVG
;
A
#
# COMPACT_ATOMS: atom_id res chain seq x y z
N PRO A 1 2.19 -1.54 27.40
CA PRO A 1 1.23 -0.48 26.97
C PRO A 1 -0.06 -1.08 26.36
N SER A 2 -1.22 -0.67 26.86
CA SER A 2 -2.54 -1.15 26.39
C SER A 2 -2.78 -0.81 24.89
N PRO A 3 -3.08 -1.80 24.02
CA PRO A 3 -3.34 -1.57 22.59
C PRO A 3 -4.55 -0.67 22.29
N LYS A 4 -5.43 -0.43 23.28
CA LYS A 4 -6.65 0.36 23.10
C LYS A 4 -6.37 1.85 22.86
N LYS A 5 -5.29 2.40 23.41
CA LYS A 5 -4.93 3.84 23.23
C LYS A 5 -4.42 4.18 21.82
N PHE A 6 -4.03 3.17 21.04
CA PHE A 6 -3.41 3.35 19.72
C PHE A 6 -4.27 2.83 18.57
N LYS A 7 -5.54 2.48 18.87
CA LYS A 7 -6.48 2.02 17.86
C LYS A 7 -6.93 3.21 17.03
N GLY A 8 -6.33 3.41 15.85
CA GLY A 8 -6.85 4.35 14.86
C GLY A 8 -8.34 4.11 14.64
N LYS A 9 -9.13 5.17 14.44
CA LYS A 9 -10.55 5.02 14.08
C LYS A 9 -10.61 4.34 12.71
N ALA A 10 -10.83 3.02 12.69
CA ALA A 10 -11.16 2.32 11.46
C ALA A 10 -12.51 2.86 10.98
N GLY A 11 -12.50 3.69 9.95
CA GLY A 11 -13.73 4.20 9.37
C GLY A 11 -14.56 3.04 8.83
N LYS A 12 -15.84 3.00 9.19
CA LYS A 12 -16.81 2.01 8.68
C LYS A 12 -17.10 2.22 7.19
N GLN A 13 -16.73 3.38 6.63
CA GLN A 13 -16.96 3.76 5.23
C GLN A 13 -15.62 3.96 4.49
N PRO A 14 -15.51 3.47 3.23
CA PRO A 14 -14.41 3.83 2.32
C PRO A 14 -14.28 5.35 2.18
N GLY A 15 -13.06 5.88 2.21
CA GLY A 15 -12.82 7.33 2.07
C GLY A 15 -12.89 8.17 3.34
N SER A 16 -12.78 7.54 4.52
CA SER A 16 -12.83 8.25 5.81
C SER A 16 -11.54 9.02 6.17
N THR A 17 -10.40 8.65 5.60
CA THR A 17 -9.16 9.44 5.69
C THR A 17 -9.17 10.46 4.55
N LEU A 18 -9.59 11.69 4.86
CA LEU A 18 -9.66 12.82 3.91
C LEU A 18 -8.50 13.82 4.10
N LEU A 19 -7.70 13.65 5.14
CA LEU A 19 -6.60 14.54 5.52
C LEU A 19 -5.38 13.69 5.81
N ILE A 20 -4.21 14.18 5.41
CA ILE A 20 -2.91 13.60 5.74
C ILE A 20 -2.74 13.73 7.25
N LYS A 21 -2.58 12.59 7.95
CA LYS A 21 -2.45 12.56 9.40
C LYS A 21 -1.10 11.98 9.79
N SER A 22 -0.29 12.76 10.49
CA SER A 22 0.85 12.24 11.22
C SER A 22 0.37 11.56 12.50
N ILE A 23 0.86 10.35 12.73
CA ILE A 23 0.70 9.59 13.97
C ILE A 23 2.10 9.45 14.56
N GLU A 24 2.30 10.09 15.70
CA GLU A 24 3.56 10.05 16.44
C GLU A 24 3.45 9.10 17.62
N PHE A 25 4.43 8.22 17.75
CA PHE A 25 4.58 7.36 18.91
C PHE A 25 5.88 7.76 19.61
N PRO A 26 5.85 8.24 20.86
CA PRO A 26 7.06 8.72 21.57
C PRO A 26 8.19 7.69 21.66
N GLN A 27 7.89 6.41 21.46
CA GLN A 27 8.83 5.30 21.56
C GLN A 27 9.33 4.80 20.19
N MET A 28 8.84 5.38 19.08
CA MET A 28 9.29 5.07 17.73
C MET A 28 10.21 6.17 17.23
N PRO A 29 11.34 5.82 16.59
CA PRO A 29 12.27 6.81 16.01
C PRO A 29 11.77 7.40 14.68
N TYR A 30 10.50 7.16 14.32
CA TYR A 30 9.88 7.62 13.08
C TYR A 30 8.42 7.97 13.32
N LYS A 31 7.86 8.77 12.40
CA LYS A 31 6.44 9.13 12.37
C LYS A 31 5.72 8.31 11.29
N ILE A 32 4.45 7.99 11.51
CA ILE A 32 3.62 7.34 10.49
C ILE A 32 2.74 8.41 9.86
N VAL A 33 2.81 8.57 8.55
CA VAL A 33 1.93 9.47 7.79
C VAL A 33 0.84 8.64 7.13
N ASP A 34 -0.40 8.76 7.60
CA ASP A 34 -1.58 8.16 6.98
C ASP A 34 -2.04 9.04 5.83
N LEU A 35 -1.80 8.59 4.59
CA LEU A 35 -2.25 9.25 3.38
C LEU A 35 -3.72 8.93 3.11
N PRO A 36 -4.49 9.87 2.53
CA PRO A 36 -5.87 9.61 2.16
C PRO A 36 -5.96 8.43 1.17
N GLY A 37 -7.03 7.66 1.27
CA GLY A 37 -7.21 6.47 0.44
C GLY A 37 -7.26 6.80 -1.04
N PHE A 38 -6.38 6.19 -1.84
CA PHE A 38 -6.24 6.44 -3.28
C PHE A 38 -7.27 5.71 -4.16
N GLY A 39 -8.12 4.86 -3.57
CA GLY A 39 -9.08 4.00 -4.28
C GLY A 39 -10.51 4.54 -4.35
N TYR A 40 -11.39 3.78 -5.02
CA TYR A 40 -12.80 4.12 -5.22
C TYR A 40 -13.51 4.40 -3.88
N MET A 41 -13.99 5.64 -3.75
CA MET A 41 -14.77 6.11 -2.62
C MET A 41 -16.25 6.12 -3.05
N ASN A 42 -17.02 5.13 -2.59
CA ASN A 42 -18.43 4.89 -2.98
C ASN A 42 -19.37 6.11 -2.90
N SER A 43 -18.98 7.21 -2.25
CA SER A 43 -19.83 8.38 -2.00
C SER A 43 -19.14 9.73 -2.24
N SER A 44 -17.97 9.76 -2.87
CA SER A 44 -17.29 11.02 -3.17
C SER A 44 -17.56 11.45 -4.61
N SER A 45 -17.89 12.72 -4.83
CA SER A 45 -17.94 13.29 -6.18
C SER A 45 -16.58 13.16 -6.86
N ARG A 46 -16.55 13.02 -8.19
CA ARG A 46 -15.31 12.98 -9.00
C ARG A 46 -14.34 14.11 -8.65
N ARG A 47 -14.88 15.32 -8.41
CA ARG A 47 -14.11 16.49 -7.94
C ARG A 47 -13.36 16.24 -6.62
N ARG A 48 -13.97 15.50 -5.70
CA ARG A 48 -13.37 15.18 -4.40
C ARG A 48 -12.26 14.15 -4.54
N GLU A 49 -12.43 13.16 -5.42
CA GLU A 49 -11.37 12.19 -5.76
C GLU A 49 -10.17 12.90 -6.38
N GLU A 50 -10.39 13.76 -7.38
CA GLU A 50 -9.35 14.57 -8.03
C GLU A 50 -8.63 15.48 -7.03
N HIS A 51 -9.37 16.11 -6.11
CA HIS A 51 -8.78 16.93 -5.05
C HIS A 51 -7.87 16.12 -4.12
N ILE A 52 -8.30 14.93 -3.69
CA ILE A 52 -7.52 14.04 -2.83
C ILE A 52 -6.23 13.60 -3.53
N LYS A 53 -6.31 13.20 -4.81
CA LYS A 53 -5.14 12.84 -5.61
C LYS A 53 -4.16 14.01 -5.71
N LYS A 54 -4.67 15.21 -6.01
CA LYS A 54 -3.84 16.43 -6.08
C LYS A 54 -3.13 16.72 -4.76
N GLN A 55 -3.82 16.60 -3.63
CA GLN A 55 -3.21 16.80 -2.30
C GLN A 55 -2.11 15.77 -2.02
N LEU A 56 -2.32 14.50 -2.40
CA LEU A 56 -1.33 13.45 -2.24
C LEU A 56 -0.08 13.71 -3.09
N VAL A 57 -0.26 14.09 -4.35
CA VAL A 57 0.85 14.43 -5.27
C VAL A 57 1.67 15.59 -4.70
N ILE A 58 1.01 16.71 -4.36
CA ILE A 58 1.69 17.90 -3.80
C ILE A 58 2.46 17.55 -2.52
N HIS A 59 1.88 16.71 -1.66
CA HIS A 59 2.52 16.33 -0.41
C HIS A 59 3.77 15.48 -0.65
N ILE A 60 3.68 14.46 -1.50
CA ILE A 60 4.82 13.59 -1.80
C ILE A 60 5.91 14.36 -2.56
N GLU A 61 5.55 15.18 -3.55
CA GLU A 61 6.51 16.04 -4.25
C GLU A 61 7.32 16.90 -3.27
N LYS A 62 6.66 17.47 -2.27
CA LYS A 62 7.30 18.32 -1.27
C LYS A 62 8.13 17.56 -0.23
N HIS A 63 7.74 16.33 0.12
CA HIS A 63 8.26 15.60 1.29
C HIS A 63 8.91 14.26 0.97
N HIS A 64 9.10 13.90 -0.32
CA HIS A 64 9.62 12.58 -0.70
C HIS A 64 10.97 12.26 -0.06
N GLY A 65 11.85 13.24 0.08
CA GLY A 65 13.14 13.08 0.77
C GLY A 65 13.05 12.79 2.27
N ASP A 66 11.91 13.06 2.90
CA ASP A 66 11.66 12.76 4.32
C ASP A 66 11.20 11.31 4.54
N TYR A 67 10.81 10.60 3.47
CA TYR A 67 10.32 9.22 3.55
C TYR A 67 11.43 8.20 3.39
N PHE A 68 11.66 7.42 4.43
CA PHE A 68 12.53 6.25 4.35
C PHE A 68 11.83 5.00 3.78
N PHE A 69 10.49 4.96 3.86
CA PHE A 69 9.72 3.76 3.52
C PHE A 69 8.22 4.04 3.36
N SER A 70 7.58 3.39 2.39
CA SER A 70 6.14 3.46 2.12
C SER A 70 5.46 2.08 2.18
N LEU A 71 4.23 2.05 2.69
CA LEU A 71 3.40 0.85 2.74
C LEU A 71 2.16 1.04 1.86
N VAL A 72 2.08 0.29 0.75
CA VAL A 72 0.92 0.30 -0.14
C VAL A 72 -0.01 -0.84 0.25
N ILE A 73 -1.13 -0.54 0.91
CA ILE A 73 -2.01 -1.55 1.49
C ILE A 73 -3.18 -1.87 0.53
N LEU A 74 -3.22 -3.10 0.05
CA LEU A 74 -4.32 -3.64 -0.75
C LEU A 74 -5.21 -4.52 0.12
N ASN A 75 -6.52 -4.47 -0.12
CA ASN A 75 -7.43 -5.47 0.44
C ASN A 75 -7.46 -6.68 -0.48
N PHE A 76 -6.97 -7.82 0.00
CA PHE A 76 -6.85 -9.05 -0.77
C PHE A 76 -8.16 -9.42 -1.49
N LEU A 77 -9.30 -9.27 -0.82
CA LEU A 77 -10.63 -9.59 -1.35
C LEU A 77 -11.09 -8.69 -2.51
N ARG A 78 -10.44 -7.54 -2.73
CA ARG A 78 -10.86 -6.54 -3.73
C ARG A 78 -9.90 -6.44 -4.92
N ILE A 79 -8.80 -7.18 -4.90
CA ILE A 79 -7.78 -7.13 -5.97
C ILE A 79 -8.42 -7.49 -7.31
N GLU A 80 -9.17 -8.59 -7.36
CA GLU A 80 -9.81 -9.00 -8.62
C GLU A 80 -10.84 -7.99 -9.10
N ASP A 81 -11.65 -7.44 -8.19
CA ASP A 81 -12.66 -6.45 -8.52
C ASP A 81 -12.02 -5.19 -9.09
N GLU A 82 -10.92 -4.72 -8.48
CA GLU A 82 -10.13 -3.60 -8.98
C GLU A 82 -9.62 -3.91 -10.40
N LEU A 83 -8.88 -5.01 -10.58
CA LEU A 83 -8.29 -5.35 -11.88
C LEU A 83 -9.33 -5.60 -12.98
N LYS A 84 -10.42 -6.32 -12.67
CA LYS A 84 -11.52 -6.56 -13.62
C LYS A 84 -12.22 -5.28 -14.02
N LYS A 85 -12.48 -4.37 -13.06
CA LYS A 85 -13.10 -3.09 -13.35
C LYS A 85 -12.29 -2.30 -14.37
N TYR A 86 -10.97 -2.26 -14.22
CA TYR A 86 -10.11 -1.56 -15.19
C TYR A 86 -10.08 -2.23 -16.55
N ASN A 87 -9.96 -3.57 -16.59
CA ASN A 87 -9.95 -4.32 -17.85
C ASN A 87 -11.29 -4.24 -18.62
N LEU A 88 -12.42 -4.09 -17.92
CA LEU A 88 -13.76 -4.06 -18.53
C LEU A 88 -14.24 -2.65 -18.86
N GLU A 89 -13.96 -1.66 -18.02
CA GLU A 89 -14.55 -0.31 -18.14
C GLU A 89 -13.64 0.69 -18.86
N ASN A 90 -12.30 0.54 -18.80
CA ASN A 90 -11.39 1.60 -19.26
C ASN A 90 -10.06 1.03 -19.83
N ASN A 91 -10.07 0.61 -21.10
CA ASN A 91 -8.86 0.24 -21.86
C ASN A 91 -7.83 1.38 -22.05
N THR A 92 -8.04 2.55 -21.43
CA THR A 92 -7.19 3.74 -21.54
C THR A 92 -6.59 4.19 -20.19
N SER A 93 -6.93 3.52 -19.07
CA SER A 93 -6.50 3.95 -17.73
C SER A 93 -5.83 2.84 -16.92
N ILE A 94 -4.81 3.20 -16.16
CA ILE A 94 -4.05 2.29 -15.29
C ILE A 94 -4.81 2.06 -13.97
N PRO A 95 -4.83 0.83 -13.40
CA PRO A 95 -5.33 0.61 -12.05
C PRO A 95 -4.71 1.56 -11.02
N LEU A 96 -5.53 2.17 -10.17
CA LEU A 96 -5.08 3.19 -9.20
C LEU A 96 -3.94 2.72 -8.31
N THR A 97 -3.96 1.45 -7.89
CA THR A 97 -2.86 0.88 -7.12
C THR A 97 -1.54 0.88 -7.89
N PHE A 98 -1.57 0.57 -9.19
CA PHE A 98 -0.37 0.56 -10.03
C PHE A 98 0.11 1.98 -10.33
N GLU A 99 -0.80 2.93 -10.53
CA GLU A 99 -0.48 4.36 -10.65
C GLU A 99 0.27 4.86 -9.39
N LEU A 100 -0.26 4.57 -8.20
CA LEU A 100 0.40 4.97 -6.95
C LEU A 100 1.78 4.32 -6.77
N ILE A 101 1.92 3.03 -7.10
CA ILE A 101 3.21 2.34 -7.02
C ILE A 101 4.23 2.96 -7.99
N LYS A 102 3.81 3.29 -9.22
CA LYS A 102 4.68 3.99 -10.19
C LYS A 102 5.11 5.35 -9.66
N PHE A 103 4.16 6.13 -9.18
CA PHE A 103 4.41 7.46 -8.64
C PHE A 103 5.42 7.41 -7.48
N LEU A 104 5.25 6.51 -6.51
CA LEU A 104 6.21 6.35 -5.41
C LEU A 104 7.62 5.95 -5.90
N LYS A 105 7.71 5.11 -6.93
CA LYS A 105 8.99 4.74 -7.55
C LYS A 105 9.66 5.89 -8.29
N GLU A 106 8.90 6.78 -8.93
CA GLU A 106 9.44 7.95 -9.63
C GLU A 106 10.12 8.93 -8.67
N PHE A 107 9.69 8.97 -7.41
CA PHE A 107 10.32 9.75 -6.33
C PHE A 107 11.36 8.95 -5.53
N ASP A 108 11.79 7.78 -6.02
CA ASP A 108 12.75 6.89 -5.36
C ASP A 108 12.36 6.48 -3.92
N ILE A 109 11.06 6.50 -3.59
CA ILE A 109 10.58 6.14 -2.25
C ILE A 109 10.55 4.61 -2.13
N PRO A 110 11.32 4.00 -1.21
CA PRO A 110 11.28 2.56 -1.01
C PRO A 110 9.90 2.12 -0.55
N LEU A 111 9.34 1.05 -1.11
CA LEU A 111 7.97 0.64 -0.82
C LEU A 111 7.78 -0.87 -0.65
N LEU A 112 6.75 -1.24 0.12
CA LEU A 112 6.28 -2.61 0.29
C LEU A 112 4.77 -2.68 0.07
N VAL A 113 4.35 -3.60 -0.79
CA VAL A 113 2.94 -3.88 -1.06
C VAL A 113 2.41 -4.85 0.01
N ILE A 114 1.40 -4.45 0.78
CA ILE A 114 0.77 -5.27 1.82
C ILE A 114 -0.55 -5.81 1.31
N LEU A 115 -0.65 -7.13 1.13
CA LEU A 115 -1.91 -7.80 0.78
C LEU A 115 -2.67 -8.15 2.07
N ASN A 116 -3.46 -7.19 2.56
CA ASN A 116 -4.15 -7.29 3.85
C ASN A 116 -5.45 -8.11 3.77
N LYS A 117 -5.91 -8.62 4.91
CA LYS A 117 -7.06 -9.55 5.07
C LYS A 117 -6.82 -10.92 4.42
N ALA A 118 -5.56 -11.34 4.36
CA ALA A 118 -5.21 -12.67 3.85
C ALA A 118 -5.85 -13.82 4.64
N ASP A 119 -6.36 -13.58 5.86
CA ASP A 119 -7.12 -14.57 6.65
C ASP A 119 -8.52 -14.87 6.10
N LYS A 120 -9.03 -14.03 5.18
CA LYS A 120 -10.38 -14.16 4.60
C LYS A 120 -10.40 -14.86 3.25
N VAL A 121 -9.25 -15.35 2.78
CA VAL A 121 -9.08 -15.91 1.44
C VAL A 121 -8.52 -17.31 1.54
N SER A 122 -9.11 -18.25 0.79
CA SER A 122 -8.66 -19.64 0.75
C SER A 122 -7.23 -19.73 0.17
N VAL A 123 -6.48 -20.77 0.49
CA VAL A 123 -5.12 -20.96 -0.05
C VAL A 123 -5.11 -21.04 -1.58
N PHE A 124 -6.14 -21.66 -2.16
CA PHE A 124 -6.30 -21.76 -3.60
C PHE A 124 -6.55 -20.37 -4.24
N ASP A 125 -7.51 -19.63 -3.70
CA ASP A 125 -7.83 -18.29 -4.20
C ASP A 125 -6.66 -17.33 -4.03
N LYS A 126 -5.89 -17.45 -2.94
CA LYS A 126 -4.69 -16.64 -2.74
C LYS A 126 -3.71 -16.75 -3.88
N LYS A 127 -3.34 -17.98 -4.25
CA LYS A 127 -2.38 -18.22 -5.34
C LYS A 127 -2.88 -17.63 -6.65
N ARG A 128 -4.15 -17.85 -6.96
CA ARG A 128 -4.82 -17.35 -8.17
C ARG A 128 -4.84 -15.82 -8.24
N ILE A 129 -5.27 -15.17 -7.16
CA ILE A 129 -5.36 -13.70 -7.06
C ILE A 129 -3.97 -13.05 -7.08
N ILE A 130 -2.98 -13.65 -6.39
CA ILE A 130 -1.60 -13.16 -6.42
C ILE A 130 -1.00 -13.29 -7.81
N SER A 131 -1.22 -14.42 -8.50
CA SER A 131 -0.78 -14.58 -9.89
C SER A 131 -1.39 -13.51 -10.79
N LEU A 132 -2.71 -13.31 -10.70
CA LEU A 132 -3.42 -12.28 -11.44
C LEU A 132 -2.82 -10.89 -11.16
N LEU A 133 -2.58 -10.54 -9.90
CA LEU A 133 -1.96 -9.26 -9.53
C LEU A 133 -0.56 -9.11 -10.13
N ILE A 134 0.28 -10.13 -10.04
CA ILE A 134 1.66 -10.10 -10.55
C ILE A 134 1.64 -9.95 -12.07
N ASP A 135 0.81 -10.72 -12.76
CA ASP A 135 0.76 -10.71 -14.22
C ASP A 135 0.20 -9.39 -14.74
N SER A 136 -0.91 -8.90 -14.16
CA SER A 136 -1.42 -7.57 -14.50
C SER A 136 -0.39 -6.47 -14.21
N ALA A 137 0.37 -6.55 -13.12
CA ALA A 137 1.37 -5.55 -12.81
C ALA A 137 2.54 -5.51 -13.81
N LYS A 138 2.93 -6.67 -14.37
CA LYS A 138 3.98 -6.74 -15.41
C LYS A 138 3.60 -5.96 -16.65
N ASP A 139 2.32 -5.98 -17.05
CA ASP A 139 1.82 -5.21 -18.19
C ASP A 139 2.03 -3.69 -18.01
N TYR A 140 2.17 -3.24 -16.76
CA TYR A 140 2.48 -1.87 -16.39
C TYR A 140 3.96 -1.65 -16.05
N GLY A 141 4.85 -2.60 -16.29
CA GLY A 141 6.28 -2.50 -15.96
C GLY A 141 6.58 -2.62 -14.47
N LEU A 142 5.65 -3.15 -13.68
CA LEU A 142 5.80 -3.35 -12.24
C LEU A 142 6.08 -4.82 -11.92
N ASN A 143 7.31 -5.12 -11.50
CA ASN A 143 7.72 -6.47 -11.17
C ASN A 143 7.49 -6.77 -9.67
N LEU A 144 6.30 -7.26 -9.32
CA LEU A 144 5.99 -7.66 -7.96
C LEU A 144 6.61 -9.00 -7.61
N VAL A 145 7.30 -9.06 -6.47
CA VAL A 145 7.93 -10.29 -5.98
C VAL A 145 7.54 -10.56 -4.54
N GLN A 146 7.35 -11.84 -4.22
CA GLN A 146 7.14 -12.21 -2.84
C GLN A 146 8.42 -11.90 -2.06
N ILE A 147 8.29 -11.26 -0.91
CA ILE A 147 9.47 -10.95 -0.11
C ILE A 147 10.10 -12.23 0.44
N THR A 148 11.21 -12.65 -0.17
CA THR A 148 12.14 -13.65 0.35
C THR A 148 13.26 -12.91 1.09
N TYR A 149 13.82 -13.50 2.13
CA TYR A 149 14.89 -12.87 2.93
C TYR A 149 16.26 -12.87 2.22
N GLU A 150 16.31 -13.24 0.94
CA GLU A 150 17.52 -13.26 0.12
C GLU A 150 17.65 -11.92 -0.60
N GLU A 151 18.29 -10.97 0.07
CA GLU A 151 18.71 -9.71 -0.54
C GLU A 151 19.81 -9.97 -1.59
N ASN A 152 19.68 -9.36 -2.78
CA ASN A 152 20.78 -8.82 -3.61
C ASN A 152 20.36 -8.39 -5.05
N LYS A 153 19.06 -8.29 -5.37
CA LYS A 153 18.60 -7.62 -6.61
C LYS A 153 17.43 -6.67 -6.32
N VAL A 154 17.74 -5.55 -5.69
CA VAL A 154 16.75 -4.66 -5.02
C VAL A 154 16.20 -3.54 -5.90
N HIS A 155 16.83 -3.20 -7.03
CA HIS A 155 16.47 -1.96 -7.73
C HIS A 155 15.30 -2.11 -8.72
N MET A 156 14.94 -3.33 -9.16
CA MET A 156 13.88 -3.55 -10.17
C MET A 156 12.63 -4.23 -9.63
N LYS A 157 12.62 -4.68 -8.37
CA LYS A 157 11.57 -5.54 -7.81
C LYS A 157 10.77 -4.81 -6.74
N ILE A 158 9.45 -4.97 -6.78
CA ILE A 158 8.51 -4.42 -5.81
C ILE A 158 8.11 -5.53 -4.84
N PRO A 159 8.58 -5.53 -3.59
CA PRO A 159 8.25 -6.60 -2.66
C PRO A 159 6.77 -6.53 -2.28
N TYR A 160 6.15 -7.69 -2.10
CA TYR A 160 4.84 -7.81 -1.48
C TYR A 160 4.85 -8.79 -0.29
N LEU A 161 3.94 -8.55 0.66
CA LEU A 161 3.74 -9.35 1.86
C LEU A 161 2.26 -9.60 2.10
N GLU A 162 1.86 -10.88 2.17
CA GLU A 162 0.56 -11.26 2.71
C GLU A 162 0.44 -10.87 4.19
N PHE A 163 -0.68 -10.28 4.58
CA PHE A 163 -0.87 -9.78 5.93
C PHE A 163 -2.29 -9.97 6.43
N SER A 164 -2.45 -10.16 7.74
CA SER A 164 -3.73 -10.05 8.41
C SER A 164 -3.58 -9.20 9.66
N ALA A 165 -4.20 -8.01 9.66
CA ALA A 165 -4.23 -7.17 10.85
C ALA A 165 -4.98 -7.84 12.02
N ILE A 166 -6.03 -8.63 11.72
CA ILE A 166 -6.85 -9.30 12.74
C ILE A 166 -6.10 -10.47 13.35
N LYS A 167 -5.54 -11.36 12.51
CA LYS A 167 -4.80 -12.54 12.95
C LYS A 167 -3.34 -12.25 13.29
N ARG A 168 -2.87 -11.03 13.04
CA ARG A 168 -1.46 -10.59 13.19
C ARG A 168 -0.47 -11.44 12.38
N THR A 169 -0.95 -12.06 11.30
CA THR A 169 -0.12 -12.87 10.40
C THR A 169 0.95 -11.98 9.78
N ASN A 170 2.21 -12.45 9.80
CA ASN A 170 3.39 -11.74 9.28
C ASN A 170 3.71 -10.38 9.95
N LEU A 171 3.20 -10.12 11.16
CA LEU A 171 3.53 -8.89 11.91
C LEU A 171 5.01 -8.75 12.23
N ASP A 172 5.67 -9.82 12.68
CA ASP A 172 7.10 -9.76 13.01
C ASP A 172 7.96 -9.59 11.76
N LYS A 173 7.54 -10.19 10.64
CA LYS A 173 8.17 -9.99 9.33
C LYS A 173 8.06 -8.53 8.89
N LEU A 174 6.87 -7.92 8.99
CA LEU A 174 6.67 -6.50 8.69
C LEU A 174 7.57 -5.60 9.56
N LYS A 175 7.64 -5.84 10.87
CA LYS A 175 8.51 -5.08 11.79
C LYS A 175 9.99 -5.18 11.41
N ARG A 176 10.46 -6.39 11.06
CA ARG A 176 11.83 -6.61 10.60
C ARG A 176 12.13 -5.82 9.34
N ILE A 177 11.23 -5.85 8.35
CA ILE A 177 11.39 -5.10 7.10
C ILE A 177 11.48 -3.60 7.37
N ILE A 178 10.56 -3.05 8.16
CA ILE A 178 10.59 -1.62 8.53
C ILE A 178 11.92 -1.26 9.22
N LYS A 179 12.41 -2.11 10.13
CA LYS A 179 13.69 -1.91 10.80
C LYS A 179 14.87 -1.91 9.82
N VAL A 180 14.88 -2.81 8.84
CA VAL A 180 15.93 -2.85 7.80
C VAL A 180 15.95 -1.55 6.98
N PHE A 181 14.79 -1.04 6.56
CA PHE A 181 14.74 0.23 5.82
C PHE A 181 15.13 1.42 6.68
N LEU A 182 14.72 1.44 7.96
CA LEU A 182 15.12 2.49 8.89
C LEU A 182 16.63 2.54 9.10
N GLN A 183 17.29 1.38 9.18
CA GLN A 183 18.76 1.28 9.31
C GLN A 183 19.53 1.75 8.08
N LYS A 184 18.89 1.92 6.92
CA LYS A 184 19.53 2.42 5.69
C LYS A 184 19.57 3.96 5.61
N VAL A 185 18.83 4.64 6.49
CA VAL A 185 18.72 6.12 6.50
C VAL A 185 19.52 6.76 7.65
N GLY A 186 20.01 5.95 8.61
CA GLY A 186 20.94 6.37 9.66
C GLY A 186 22.35 5.89 9.37
#